data_AF-K2P0K2-F1
#
_entry.id   AF-K2P0K2-F1
#
_cell.length_a   1.000
_cell.length_b   1.000
_cell.length_c   1.000
_cell.angle_alpha   90.00
_cell.angle_beta   90.00
_cell.angle_gamma   90.00
#
_symmetry.space_group_name_H-M   'P 1'
#
loop_
_entity.id
_entity.type
_entity.pdbx_description
1 polymer ?
#
loop_
_entity_poly.entity_id
_entity_poly.type
_entity_poly.pdbx_seq_one_letter_code
_entity_poly.pdbx_strand_id
1 'polypeptide(L)'
;MSKTQYEVGRAYWLRDGREVEYLGRIDDGKHVVAPTIELETYEGYEVGRGHAEFTSELFTKPPVEKRSEQIASLQAEVRGLENRKNKLYSECLHSERDTRARLDRLKKFEGLERIEEFVEGRITHVVIESYGDTVYDVLPLGDLQQYDCGYSRKPEGVRLISLFGLANGDLQWKVNQWRDESGTWRVILPCISEDDAREKRRDLIQKGLAEHWAEYMPPRGWQFLRFAAAAITEGIELSADQNKAYCAAMEKAREQQRENLIKEIADRQMRLDALSNSETETRKATNA
;
A
#
# COMPACT_ATOMS: atom_id res chain seq x y z
N MET A 1 -27.86 -25.14 -77.67
CA MET A 1 -27.38 -24.75 -76.32
C MET A 1 -27.61 -23.25 -76.18
N SER A 2 -28.41 -22.86 -75.19
CA SER A 2 -28.82 -21.47 -74.96
C SER A 2 -27.60 -20.55 -74.81
N LYS A 3 -27.47 -19.55 -75.68
CA LYS A 3 -26.51 -18.45 -75.49
C LYS A 3 -27.02 -17.60 -74.33
N THR A 4 -26.60 -17.90 -73.11
CA THR A 4 -26.78 -16.98 -72.00
C THR A 4 -25.94 -15.74 -72.30
N GLN A 5 -26.62 -14.67 -72.72
CA GLN A 5 -25.97 -13.42 -73.10
C GLN A 5 -25.76 -12.61 -71.81
N TYR A 6 -24.54 -12.62 -71.30
CA TYR A 6 -24.15 -11.78 -70.16
C TYR A 6 -24.02 -10.32 -70.61
N GLU A 7 -24.58 -9.39 -69.84
CA GLU A 7 -24.58 -7.96 -70.13
C GLU A 7 -23.43 -7.27 -69.39
N VAL A 8 -22.63 -6.49 -70.12
CA VAL A 8 -21.51 -5.73 -69.54
C VAL A 8 -22.05 -4.68 -68.57
N GLY A 9 -21.40 -4.55 -67.42
CA GLY A 9 -21.80 -3.63 -66.35
C GLY A 9 -22.88 -4.17 -65.41
N ARG A 10 -23.32 -5.42 -65.60
CA ARG A 10 -24.29 -6.07 -64.72
C ARG A 10 -23.59 -6.98 -63.71
N ALA A 11 -24.17 -7.10 -62.52
CA ALA A 11 -23.67 -7.97 -61.47
C ALA A 11 -24.08 -9.43 -61.70
N TYR A 12 -23.12 -10.33 -61.52
CA TYR A 12 -23.27 -11.78 -61.60
C TYR A 12 -22.52 -12.44 -60.44
N TRP A 13 -22.68 -13.75 -60.28
CA TRP A 13 -22.12 -14.49 -59.17
C TRP A 13 -21.09 -15.49 -59.64
N LEU A 14 -19.96 -15.57 -58.95
CA LEU A 14 -18.97 -16.63 -59.11
C LEU A 14 -19.44 -17.92 -58.44
N ARG A 15 -18.79 -19.04 -58.79
CA ARG A 15 -19.06 -20.36 -58.19
C ARG A 15 -18.88 -20.39 -56.68
N ASP A 16 -18.09 -19.49 -56.11
CA ASP A 16 -17.86 -19.36 -54.66
C ASP A 16 -18.87 -18.43 -53.95
N GLY A 17 -19.81 -17.85 -54.69
CA GLY A 17 -20.82 -16.93 -54.14
C GLY A 17 -20.37 -15.48 -54.00
N ARG A 18 -19.23 -15.07 -54.59
CA ARG A 18 -18.87 -13.64 -54.69
C ARG A 18 -19.67 -12.94 -55.79
N GLU A 19 -20.18 -11.74 -55.48
CA GLU A 19 -20.76 -10.82 -56.46
C GLU A 19 -19.65 -10.14 -57.26
N VAL A 20 -19.80 -10.15 -58.58
CA VAL A 20 -18.83 -9.59 -59.51
C VAL A 20 -19.53 -8.84 -60.63
N GLU A 21 -18.96 -7.73 -61.07
CA GLU A 21 -19.40 -7.01 -62.25
C GLU A 21 -18.81 -7.65 -63.51
N TYR A 22 -19.65 -7.92 -64.52
CA TYR A 22 -19.19 -8.48 -65.78
C TYR A 22 -18.59 -7.40 -66.69
N LEU A 23 -17.33 -7.57 -67.07
CA LEU A 23 -16.58 -6.62 -67.89
C LEU A 23 -16.50 -7.03 -69.37
N GLY A 24 -16.61 -8.34 -69.66
CA GLY A 24 -16.60 -8.83 -71.04
C GLY A 24 -16.08 -10.25 -71.18
N ARG A 25 -15.76 -10.64 -72.41
CA ARG A 25 -15.25 -11.96 -72.76
C ARG A 25 -13.99 -11.84 -73.61
N ILE A 26 -13.03 -12.73 -73.39
CA ILE A 26 -11.81 -12.85 -74.21
C ILE A 26 -12.00 -13.97 -75.23
N ASP A 27 -11.26 -13.90 -76.34
CA ASP A 27 -11.29 -14.87 -77.45
C ASP A 27 -11.05 -16.33 -77.01
N ASP A 28 -10.34 -16.55 -75.90
CA ASP A 28 -10.12 -17.87 -75.27
C ASP A 28 -11.36 -18.41 -74.51
N GLY A 29 -12.52 -17.80 -74.72
CA GLY A 29 -13.80 -18.24 -74.16
C GLY A 29 -14.03 -17.91 -72.69
N LYS A 30 -13.04 -17.36 -71.96
CA LYS A 30 -13.12 -16.93 -70.55
C LYS A 30 -13.82 -15.60 -70.37
N HIS A 31 -14.49 -15.45 -69.23
CA HIS A 31 -15.16 -14.22 -68.79
C HIS A 31 -14.21 -13.34 -67.98
N VAL A 32 -14.28 -12.04 -68.20
CA VAL A 32 -13.57 -11.01 -67.42
C VAL A 32 -14.56 -10.38 -66.46
N VAL A 33 -14.23 -10.39 -65.18
CA VAL A 33 -15.09 -9.87 -64.11
C VAL A 33 -14.29 -9.07 -63.12
N ALA A 34 -14.92 -8.13 -62.42
CA ALA A 34 -14.31 -7.43 -61.29
C ALA A 34 -15.15 -7.63 -60.03
N PRO A 35 -14.56 -7.97 -58.88
CA PRO A 35 -15.29 -8.09 -57.64
C PRO A 35 -15.79 -6.72 -57.18
N THR A 36 -17.03 -6.70 -56.72
CA THR A 36 -17.62 -5.54 -56.05
C THR A 36 -17.07 -5.50 -54.63
N ILE A 37 -16.43 -4.39 -54.25
CA ILE A 37 -15.85 -4.20 -52.91
C ILE A 37 -16.62 -3.08 -52.22
N GLU A 38 -17.19 -3.35 -51.06
CA GLU A 38 -17.73 -2.32 -50.19
C GLU A 38 -16.62 -1.80 -49.28
N LEU A 39 -16.35 -0.49 -49.37
CA LEU A 39 -15.37 0.20 -48.54
C LEU A 39 -16.11 1.07 -47.53
N GLU A 40 -15.82 0.88 -46.25
CA GLU A 40 -16.34 1.72 -45.18
C GLU A 40 -15.58 3.06 -45.17
N THR A 41 -16.29 4.15 -45.35
CA THR A 41 -15.79 5.53 -45.32
C THR A 41 -16.45 6.31 -44.18
N TYR A 42 -15.94 7.52 -43.91
CA TYR A 42 -16.46 8.37 -42.84
C TYR A 42 -17.95 8.77 -43.04
N GLU A 43 -18.44 8.78 -44.28
CA GLU A 43 -19.80 9.18 -44.63
C GLU A 43 -20.73 7.98 -44.91
N GLY A 44 -20.24 6.74 -44.81
CA GLY A 44 -21.00 5.52 -45.06
C GLY A 44 -20.23 4.50 -45.89
N TYR A 45 -20.93 3.61 -46.59
CA TYR A 45 -20.33 2.59 -47.44
C TYR A 45 -20.28 3.07 -48.89
N GLU A 46 -19.09 3.07 -49.51
CA GLU A 46 -18.92 3.28 -50.94
C GLU A 46 -18.67 1.94 -51.65
N VAL A 47 -19.34 1.74 -52.79
CA VAL A 47 -19.17 0.54 -53.61
C VAL A 47 -18.09 0.80 -54.65
N GLY A 48 -16.94 0.15 -54.49
CA GLY A 48 -15.79 0.21 -55.39
C GLY A 48 -15.65 -1.03 -56.26
N ARG A 49 -14.88 -0.88 -57.35
CA ARG A 49 -14.53 -1.99 -58.26
C ARG A 49 -13.13 -2.51 -57.93
N GLY A 50 -13.01 -3.80 -57.64
CA GLY A 50 -11.74 -4.48 -57.40
C GLY A 50 -10.97 -4.82 -58.68
N HIS A 51 -9.84 -5.53 -58.53
CA HIS A 51 -9.02 -5.95 -59.67
C HIS A 51 -9.76 -6.95 -60.59
N ALA A 52 -9.56 -6.82 -61.90
CA ALA A 52 -10.17 -7.72 -62.86
C ALA A 52 -9.59 -9.14 -62.77
N GLU A 53 -10.46 -10.13 -62.69
CA GLU A 53 -10.17 -11.55 -62.63
C GLU A 53 -10.78 -12.29 -63.84
N PHE A 54 -10.21 -13.44 -64.19
CA PHE A 54 -10.72 -14.30 -65.27
C PHE A 54 -11.42 -15.52 -64.69
N THR A 55 -12.63 -15.81 -65.17
CA THR A 55 -13.41 -16.98 -64.76
C THR A 55 -13.98 -17.75 -65.95
N SER A 56 -14.17 -19.05 -65.80
CA SER A 56 -14.81 -19.92 -66.79
C SER A 56 -16.32 -20.03 -66.61
N GLU A 57 -16.85 -19.75 -65.41
CA GLU A 57 -18.27 -19.96 -65.06
C GLU A 57 -18.84 -18.73 -64.35
N LEU A 58 -20.05 -18.32 -64.77
CA LEU A 58 -20.83 -17.22 -64.18
C LEU A 58 -22.29 -17.62 -63.98
N PHE A 59 -22.84 -17.25 -62.82
CA PHE A 59 -24.19 -17.60 -62.40
C PHE A 59 -25.06 -16.34 -62.26
N THR A 60 -26.32 -16.42 -62.69
CA THR A 60 -27.31 -15.33 -62.57
C THR A 60 -27.94 -15.21 -61.18
N LYS A 61 -27.75 -16.22 -60.34
CA LYS A 61 -28.14 -16.25 -58.93
C LYS A 61 -26.97 -16.83 -58.13
N PRO A 62 -26.78 -16.41 -56.86
CA PRO A 62 -25.70 -16.93 -56.03
C PRO A 62 -25.79 -18.45 -55.92
N PRO A 63 -24.79 -19.21 -56.39
CA PRO A 63 -24.89 -20.66 -56.50
C PRO A 63 -24.65 -21.41 -55.17
N VAL A 64 -24.35 -20.74 -54.06
CA VAL A 64 -23.95 -21.41 -52.81
C VAL A 64 -24.57 -20.80 -51.55
N GLU A 65 -25.48 -21.53 -50.90
CA GLU A 65 -25.98 -21.29 -49.52
C GLU A 65 -24.87 -21.45 -48.45
N LYS A 66 -23.74 -22.08 -48.79
CA LYS A 66 -22.68 -22.42 -47.83
C LYS A 66 -21.98 -21.20 -47.19
N ARG A 67 -21.96 -20.04 -47.84
CA ARG A 67 -21.37 -18.82 -47.24
C ARG A 67 -22.30 -18.16 -46.22
N SER A 68 -23.61 -18.20 -46.43
CA SER A 68 -24.57 -17.71 -45.42
C SER A 68 -24.50 -18.51 -44.13
N GLU A 69 -24.30 -19.83 -44.21
CA GLU A 69 -24.11 -20.68 -43.01
C GLU A 69 -22.82 -20.36 -42.27
N GLN A 70 -21.70 -20.13 -43.00
CA GLN A 70 -20.41 -19.74 -42.40
C GLN A 70 -20.46 -18.34 -41.76
N ILE A 71 -21.11 -17.38 -42.42
CA ILE A 71 -21.31 -16.04 -41.87
C ILE A 71 -22.20 -16.12 -40.62
N ALA A 72 -23.29 -16.90 -40.68
CA ALA A 72 -24.16 -17.11 -39.52
C ALA A 72 -23.44 -17.81 -38.36
N SER A 73 -22.58 -18.81 -38.63
CA SER A 73 -21.80 -19.48 -37.60
C SER A 73 -20.76 -18.55 -36.97
N LEU A 74 -20.05 -17.76 -37.78
CA LEU A 74 -19.07 -16.78 -37.28
C LEU A 74 -19.77 -15.67 -36.48
N GLN A 75 -20.92 -15.17 -36.94
CA GLN A 75 -21.70 -14.19 -36.17
C GLN A 75 -22.21 -14.78 -34.85
N ALA A 76 -22.60 -16.06 -34.81
CA ALA A 76 -22.97 -16.73 -33.57
C ALA A 76 -21.77 -16.88 -32.63
N GLU A 77 -20.58 -17.18 -33.17
CA GLU A 77 -19.34 -17.27 -32.41
C GLU A 77 -18.93 -15.89 -31.84
N VAL A 78 -18.98 -14.82 -32.63
CA VAL A 78 -18.74 -13.45 -32.16
C VAL A 78 -19.68 -13.08 -31.03
N ARG A 79 -20.99 -13.33 -31.18
CA ARG A 79 -21.96 -13.09 -30.09
C ARG A 79 -21.64 -13.94 -28.85
N GLY A 80 -21.21 -15.19 -29.04
CA GLY A 80 -20.77 -16.06 -27.96
C GLY A 80 -19.56 -15.50 -27.20
N LEU A 81 -18.56 -15.00 -27.93
CA LEU A 81 -17.37 -14.38 -27.36
C LEU A 81 -17.70 -13.05 -26.67
N GLU A 82 -18.55 -12.22 -27.24
CA GLU A 82 -19.02 -10.98 -26.62
C GLU A 82 -19.77 -11.25 -25.31
N ASN A 83 -20.68 -12.23 -25.32
CA ASN A 83 -21.38 -12.65 -24.10
C ASN A 83 -20.41 -13.18 -23.04
N ARG A 84 -19.41 -13.96 -23.45
CA ARG A 84 -18.38 -14.46 -22.53
C ARG A 84 -17.52 -13.33 -21.97
N LYS A 85 -17.11 -12.37 -22.80
CA LYS A 85 -16.37 -11.18 -22.40
C LYS A 85 -17.18 -10.36 -21.38
N ASN A 86 -18.45 -10.09 -21.69
CA ASN A 86 -19.33 -9.32 -20.80
C ASN A 86 -19.53 -10.04 -19.47
N LYS A 87 -19.70 -11.37 -19.50
CA LYS A 87 -19.78 -12.20 -18.29
C LYS A 87 -18.51 -12.10 -17.45
N LEU A 88 -17.34 -12.34 -18.04
CA LEU A 88 -16.06 -12.24 -17.34
C LEU A 88 -15.80 -10.84 -16.77
N TYR A 89 -16.19 -9.80 -17.51
CA TYR A 89 -16.06 -8.41 -17.05
C TYR A 89 -16.96 -8.13 -15.85
N SER A 90 -18.21 -8.63 -15.89
CA SER A 90 -19.12 -8.53 -14.75
C SER A 90 -18.64 -9.30 -13.52
N GLU A 91 -18.02 -10.47 -13.73
CA GLU A 91 -17.43 -11.28 -12.66
C GLU A 91 -16.23 -10.59 -12.03
N CYS A 92 -15.33 -10.00 -12.83
CA CYS A 92 -14.21 -9.20 -12.32
C CYS A 92 -14.70 -8.01 -11.50
N LEU A 93 -15.63 -7.21 -12.04
CA LEU A 93 -16.18 -6.06 -11.31
C LEU A 93 -16.86 -6.46 -10.01
N HIS A 94 -17.56 -7.60 -9.99
CA HIS A 94 -18.17 -8.10 -8.76
C HIS A 94 -17.11 -8.52 -7.74
N SER A 95 -16.09 -9.26 -8.17
CA SER A 95 -14.97 -9.69 -7.32
C SER A 95 -14.17 -8.50 -6.76
N GLU A 96 -13.92 -7.47 -7.56
CA GLU A 96 -13.26 -6.24 -7.12
C GLU A 96 -14.09 -5.51 -6.05
N ARG A 97 -15.41 -5.38 -6.25
CA ARG A 97 -16.31 -4.78 -5.26
C ARG A 97 -16.33 -5.57 -3.96
N ASP A 98 -16.40 -6.89 -4.04
CA ASP A 98 -16.43 -7.76 -2.86
C ASP A 98 -15.11 -7.69 -2.09
N THR A 99 -13.98 -7.66 -2.81
CA THR A 99 -12.65 -7.49 -2.22
C THR A 99 -12.55 -6.15 -1.52
N ARG A 100 -12.94 -5.05 -2.18
CA ARG A 100 -12.95 -3.73 -1.57
C ARG A 100 -13.84 -3.66 -0.34
N ALA A 101 -15.05 -4.21 -0.41
CA ALA A 101 -15.96 -4.27 0.74
C ALA A 101 -15.40 -5.13 1.89
N ARG A 102 -14.61 -6.16 1.59
CA ARG A 102 -13.89 -6.94 2.61
C ARG A 102 -12.79 -6.11 3.26
N LEU A 103 -11.97 -5.39 2.49
CA LEU A 103 -10.92 -4.53 3.00
C LEU A 103 -11.47 -3.40 3.86
N ASP A 104 -12.55 -2.76 3.42
CA ASP A 104 -13.23 -1.70 4.19
C ASP A 104 -13.81 -2.23 5.51
N ARG A 105 -14.16 -3.53 5.59
CA ARG A 105 -14.52 -4.18 6.85
C ARG A 105 -13.30 -4.46 7.73
N LEU A 106 -12.19 -4.91 7.15
CA LEU A 106 -10.95 -5.20 7.89
C LEU A 106 -10.34 -3.93 8.49
N LYS A 107 -10.40 -2.79 7.78
CA LYS A 107 -9.94 -1.48 8.27
C LYS A 107 -10.66 -0.96 9.51
N LYS A 108 -11.78 -1.58 9.91
CA LYS A 108 -12.48 -1.22 11.16
C LYS A 108 -11.86 -1.85 12.39
N PHE A 109 -11.02 -2.87 12.21
CA PHE A 109 -10.33 -3.54 13.29
C PHE A 109 -8.94 -2.96 13.44
N GLU A 110 -8.62 -2.54 14.66
CA GLU A 110 -7.29 -2.04 15.02
C GLU A 110 -6.24 -3.10 14.69
N GLY A 111 -5.14 -2.74 14.05
CA GLY A 111 -4.10 -3.68 13.59
C GLY A 111 -4.35 -4.34 12.23
N LEU A 112 -5.57 -4.31 11.66
CA LEU A 112 -5.80 -4.85 10.31
C LEU A 112 -5.84 -3.77 9.21
N GLU A 113 -5.71 -2.50 9.58
CA GLU A 113 -5.82 -1.38 8.63
C GLU A 113 -4.72 -1.38 7.58
N ARG A 114 -3.58 -1.98 7.90
CA ARG A 114 -2.36 -2.02 7.06
C ARG A 114 -1.91 -3.42 6.67
N ILE A 115 -2.83 -4.39 6.70
CA ILE A 115 -2.50 -5.78 6.41
C ILE A 115 -2.03 -5.99 4.97
N GLU A 116 -2.60 -5.26 4.00
CA GLU A 116 -2.15 -5.32 2.60
C GLU A 116 -0.77 -4.71 2.43
N GLU A 117 -0.52 -3.55 3.03
CA GLU A 117 0.78 -2.89 3.02
C GLU A 117 1.86 -3.79 3.64
N PHE A 118 1.51 -4.54 4.68
CA PHE A 118 2.42 -5.53 5.28
C PHE A 118 2.70 -6.70 4.35
N VAL A 119 1.67 -7.31 3.76
CA VAL A 119 1.81 -8.45 2.83
C VAL A 119 2.58 -8.07 1.57
N GLU A 120 2.40 -6.85 1.08
CA GLU A 120 3.09 -6.33 -0.11
C GLU A 120 4.50 -5.79 0.20
N GLY A 121 4.91 -5.76 1.48
CA GLY A 121 6.23 -5.25 1.88
C GLY A 121 6.39 -3.73 1.74
N ARG A 122 5.28 -2.97 1.79
CA ARG A 122 5.27 -1.50 1.73
C ARG A 122 5.53 -0.82 3.09
N ILE A 123 5.59 -1.58 4.19
CA ILE A 123 5.92 -1.05 5.52
C ILE A 123 7.42 -0.74 5.58
N THR A 124 7.76 0.52 5.85
CA THR A 124 9.15 0.99 5.90
C THR A 124 9.57 1.49 7.28
N HIS A 125 8.61 1.96 8.08
CA HIS A 125 8.85 2.53 9.41
C HIS A 125 7.89 1.92 10.43
N VAL A 126 8.24 2.05 11.69
CA VAL A 126 7.41 1.65 12.82
C VAL A 126 7.44 2.71 13.89
N VAL A 127 6.31 2.87 14.58
CA VAL A 127 6.24 3.58 15.85
C VAL A 127 6.28 2.54 16.96
N ILE A 128 7.16 2.69 17.94
CA ILE A 128 7.32 1.76 19.06
C ILE A 128 7.30 2.50 20.38
N GLU A 129 6.71 1.91 21.42
CA GLU A 129 6.77 2.46 22.78
C GLU A 129 8.22 2.43 23.31
N SER A 130 8.66 3.58 23.80
CA SER A 130 10.02 3.77 24.30
C SER A 130 10.10 3.72 25.82
N TYR A 131 11.15 3.06 26.30
CA TYR A 131 11.54 3.05 27.71
C TYR A 131 12.59 4.14 27.92
N GLY A 132 12.15 5.38 28.16
CA GLY A 132 13.05 6.52 28.37
C GLY A 132 12.34 7.86 28.43
N ASP A 133 13.09 8.91 28.10
CA ASP A 133 12.61 10.30 28.05
C ASP A 133 11.58 10.52 26.92
N THR A 134 11.63 9.71 25.87
CA THR A 134 10.61 9.66 24.82
C THR A 134 9.51 8.68 25.18
N VAL A 135 8.27 8.97 24.74
CA VAL A 135 7.11 8.08 24.92
C VAL A 135 7.03 7.08 23.77
N TYR A 136 7.23 7.56 22.55
CA TYR A 136 7.24 6.75 21.32
C TYR A 136 8.43 7.13 20.46
N ASP A 137 9.12 6.12 19.93
CA ASP A 137 10.19 6.29 18.95
C ASP A 137 9.68 5.93 17.55
N VAL A 138 10.20 6.64 16.54
CA VAL A 138 9.99 6.34 15.12
C VAL A 138 11.27 5.72 14.60
N LEU A 139 11.17 4.51 14.06
CA LEU A 139 12.33 3.75 13.58
C LEU A 139 12.08 3.22 12.17
N PRO A 140 13.09 3.21 11.30
CA PRO A 140 13.07 2.36 10.11
C PRO A 140 12.87 0.89 10.52
N LEU A 141 12.10 0.14 9.73
CA LEU A 141 11.81 -1.27 9.98
C LEU A 141 13.11 -2.12 10.07
N GLY A 142 14.12 -1.76 9.27
CA GLY A 142 15.44 -2.39 9.30
C GLY A 142 16.21 -2.17 10.61
N ASP A 143 15.92 -1.09 11.32
CA ASP A 143 16.63 -0.71 12.55
C ASP A 143 16.01 -1.31 13.82
N LEU A 144 14.84 -1.96 13.71
CA LEU A 144 14.25 -2.76 14.79
C LEU A 144 15.20 -3.84 15.33
N GLN A 145 16.23 -4.22 14.57
CA GLN A 145 17.25 -5.17 14.98
C GLN A 145 18.06 -4.65 16.17
N GLN A 146 18.31 -3.34 16.21
CA GLN A 146 19.20 -2.68 17.16
C GLN A 146 18.47 -2.17 18.41
N TYR A 147 17.14 -2.08 18.34
CA TYR A 147 16.32 -1.57 19.43
C TYR A 147 16.29 -2.60 20.57
N ASP A 148 16.94 -2.31 21.70
CA ASP A 148 16.90 -3.10 22.94
C ASP A 148 17.86 -4.31 23.08
N CYS A 149 18.98 -4.37 22.34
CA CYS A 149 20.05 -5.33 22.65
C CYS A 149 21.00 -4.78 23.72
N GLY A 150 20.61 -4.91 24.99
CA GLY A 150 21.54 -4.79 26.10
C GLY A 150 22.70 -5.77 25.91
N TYR A 151 23.90 -5.25 25.68
CA TYR A 151 25.17 -5.97 25.60
C TYR A 151 25.34 -7.00 24.45
N SER A 152 26.15 -6.58 23.47
CA SER A 152 27.24 -7.41 22.88
C SER A 152 26.98 -8.37 21.72
N ARG A 153 25.81 -8.41 21.08
CA ARG A 153 25.69 -9.08 19.76
C ARG A 153 24.82 -8.26 18.83
N LYS A 154 25.39 -7.82 17.70
CA LYS A 154 24.61 -7.31 16.56
C LYS A 154 23.80 -8.49 16.02
N PRO A 155 22.48 -8.55 16.20
CA PRO A 155 21.70 -9.67 15.67
C PRO A 155 21.60 -9.50 14.14
N GLU A 156 21.96 -10.52 13.36
CA GLU A 156 21.95 -10.49 11.88
C GLU A 156 20.54 -10.69 11.30
N GLY A 157 19.72 -9.65 11.10
CA GLY A 157 18.34 -9.77 10.54
C GLY A 157 17.17 -9.30 11.43
N VAL A 158 15.97 -9.18 10.83
CA VAL A 158 14.78 -8.55 11.43
C VAL A 158 14.17 -9.43 12.53
N ARG A 159 13.72 -8.82 13.63
CA ARG A 159 12.99 -9.53 14.70
C ARG A 159 11.60 -9.93 14.21
N LEU A 160 11.04 -11.00 14.78
CA LEU A 160 9.71 -11.46 14.39
C LEU A 160 8.66 -10.39 14.73
N ILE A 161 7.93 -9.95 13.72
CA ILE A 161 6.75 -9.10 13.84
C ILE A 161 5.53 -9.99 13.67
N SER A 162 4.65 -9.95 14.67
CA SER A 162 3.45 -10.77 14.69
C SER A 162 2.22 -9.90 14.98
N LEU A 163 1.11 -10.24 14.35
CA LEU A 163 -0.20 -9.73 14.73
C LEU A 163 -0.76 -10.62 15.84
N PHE A 164 -0.85 -10.06 17.05
CA PHE A 164 -1.45 -10.72 18.19
C PHE A 164 -2.94 -10.42 18.25
N GLY A 165 -3.71 -11.35 18.83
CA GLY A 165 -5.14 -11.18 19.00
C GLY A 165 -5.66 -11.79 20.30
N LEU A 166 -6.64 -11.12 20.90
CA LEU A 166 -7.44 -11.65 21.98
C LEU A 166 -8.79 -12.15 21.44
N ALA A 167 -9.43 -13.05 22.18
CA ALA A 167 -10.72 -13.66 21.77
C ALA A 167 -11.87 -12.64 21.64
N ASN A 168 -11.72 -11.43 22.18
CA ASN A 168 -12.66 -10.32 22.06
C ASN A 168 -12.48 -9.51 20.75
N GLY A 169 -11.52 -9.88 19.89
CA GLY A 169 -11.25 -9.19 18.63
C GLY A 169 -10.30 -7.99 18.77
N ASP A 170 -9.67 -7.79 19.93
CA ASP A 170 -8.58 -6.83 20.10
C ASP A 170 -7.32 -7.39 19.43
N LEU A 171 -6.75 -6.62 18.49
CA LEU A 171 -5.66 -7.01 17.62
C LEU A 171 -4.54 -5.98 17.72
N GLN A 172 -3.30 -6.45 17.87
CA GLN A 172 -2.15 -5.58 18.11
C GLN A 172 -0.90 -6.11 17.40
N TRP A 173 -0.20 -5.24 16.69
CA TRP A 173 1.12 -5.57 16.14
C TRP A 173 2.16 -5.53 17.24
N LYS A 174 2.98 -6.58 17.30
CA LYS A 174 4.04 -6.67 18.29
C LYS A 174 5.32 -7.19 17.66
N VAL A 175 6.44 -6.73 18.20
CA VAL A 175 7.77 -7.25 17.90
C VAL A 175 8.29 -8.03 19.11
N ASN A 176 8.78 -9.24 18.87
CA ASN A 176 9.39 -10.05 19.92
C ASN A 176 10.75 -9.47 20.31
N GLN A 177 11.12 -9.59 21.59
CA GLN A 177 12.42 -9.18 22.10
C GLN A 177 13.55 -9.99 21.44
N TRP A 178 13.37 -11.31 21.36
CA TRP A 178 14.31 -12.23 20.74
C TRP A 178 13.73 -12.85 19.46
N ARG A 179 14.61 -13.47 18.67
CA ARG A 179 14.23 -14.08 17.39
C ARG A 179 13.65 -15.47 17.49
N ASP A 180 14.07 -16.20 18.49
CA ASP A 180 13.58 -17.54 18.82
C ASP A 180 12.21 -17.49 19.51
N GLU A 181 11.51 -16.35 19.40
CA GLU A 181 10.19 -16.11 19.97
C GLU A 181 10.16 -16.09 21.50
N SER A 182 11.33 -16.17 22.14
CA SER A 182 11.46 -16.06 23.59
C SER A 182 11.47 -14.59 24.05
N GLY A 183 11.32 -14.39 25.36
CA GLY A 183 11.40 -13.08 25.99
C GLY A 183 10.06 -12.34 26.02
N THR A 184 10.14 -11.01 26.17
CA THR A 184 8.95 -10.15 26.14
C THR A 184 8.63 -9.70 24.72
N TRP A 185 7.52 -8.99 24.56
CA TRP A 185 7.13 -8.36 23.31
C TRP A 185 6.89 -6.87 23.54
N ARG A 186 6.98 -6.08 22.47
CA ARG A 186 6.64 -4.65 22.48
C ARG A 186 5.59 -4.36 21.43
N VAL A 187 4.64 -3.49 21.75
CA VAL A 187 3.64 -3.02 20.80
C VAL A 187 4.32 -2.11 19.78
N ILE A 188 4.01 -2.33 18.51
CA ILE A 188 4.46 -1.50 17.41
C ILE A 188 3.26 -1.06 16.56
N LEU A 189 3.43 0.02 15.83
CA LEU A 189 2.49 0.46 14.81
C LEU A 189 3.24 0.54 13.46
N PRO A 190 2.93 -0.35 12.50
CA PRO A 190 3.58 -0.33 11.19
C PRO A 190 3.14 0.88 10.36
N CYS A 191 4.07 1.49 9.64
CA CYS A 191 3.85 2.70 8.84
C CYS A 191 4.54 2.58 7.47
N ILE A 192 3.94 3.21 6.45
CA ILE A 192 4.44 3.11 5.06
C ILE A 192 5.58 4.08 4.75
N SER A 193 5.73 5.12 5.56
CA SER A 193 6.78 6.14 5.42
C SER A 193 7.14 6.75 6.78
N GLU A 194 8.22 7.52 6.82
CA GLU A 194 8.62 8.27 8.02
C GLU A 194 7.57 9.33 8.39
N ASP A 195 7.04 10.06 7.41
CA ASP A 195 6.01 11.09 7.63
C ASP A 195 4.73 10.50 8.22
N ASP A 196 4.29 9.36 7.69
CA ASP A 196 3.14 8.59 8.21
C ASP A 196 3.39 8.13 9.65
N ALA A 197 4.61 7.67 9.96
CA ALA A 197 4.99 7.29 11.32
C ALA A 197 5.02 8.48 12.29
N ARG A 198 5.51 9.64 11.85
CA ARG A 198 5.50 10.88 12.66
C ARG A 198 4.09 11.35 12.92
N GLU A 199 3.21 11.34 11.92
CA GLU A 199 1.80 11.67 12.10
C GLU A 199 1.15 10.75 13.14
N LYS A 200 1.33 9.43 13.00
CA LYS A 200 0.79 8.45 13.96
C LYS A 200 1.37 8.60 15.36
N ARG A 201 2.66 8.91 15.48
CA ARG A 201 3.28 9.22 16.78
C ARG A 201 2.59 10.43 17.42
N ARG A 202 2.31 11.50 16.68
CA ARG A 202 1.59 12.66 17.23
C ARG A 202 0.17 12.29 17.67
N ASP A 203 -0.56 11.51 16.86
CA ASP A 203 -1.91 11.04 17.21
C ASP A 203 -1.90 10.26 18.55
N LEU A 204 -0.93 9.36 18.72
CA LEU A 204 -0.75 8.59 19.96
C LEU A 204 -0.39 9.47 21.15
N ILE A 205 0.50 10.44 20.97
CA ILE A 205 0.86 11.41 22.01
C ILE A 205 -0.37 12.23 22.43
N GLN A 206 -1.16 12.70 21.48
CA GLN A 206 -2.36 13.49 21.76
C GLN A 206 -3.42 12.66 22.49
N LYS A 207 -3.63 11.40 22.07
CA LYS A 207 -4.55 10.46 22.73
C LYS A 207 -4.12 10.19 24.17
N GLY A 208 -2.85 9.80 24.37
CA GLY A 208 -2.33 9.53 25.73
C GLY A 208 -2.29 10.77 26.61
N LEU A 209 -2.03 11.96 26.05
CA LEU A 209 -2.14 13.22 26.79
C LEU A 209 -3.57 13.45 27.30
N ALA A 210 -4.59 13.22 26.47
CA ALA A 210 -5.99 13.37 26.87
C ALA A 210 -6.40 12.33 27.93
N GLU A 211 -6.03 11.07 27.73
CA GLU A 211 -6.33 9.96 28.65
C GLU A 211 -5.71 10.21 30.03
N HIS A 212 -4.40 10.50 30.08
CA HIS A 212 -3.71 10.72 31.34
C HIS A 212 -4.02 12.07 31.99
N TRP A 213 -4.51 13.05 31.22
CA TRP A 213 -5.04 14.28 31.78
C TRP A 213 -6.37 14.06 32.50
N ALA A 214 -7.28 13.26 31.92
CA ALA A 214 -8.56 12.95 32.54
C ALA A 214 -8.42 12.26 33.90
N GLU A 215 -7.38 11.43 34.04
CA GLU A 215 -7.05 10.72 35.28
C GLU A 215 -5.98 11.42 36.13
N TYR A 216 -5.60 12.65 35.78
CA TYR A 216 -4.46 13.32 36.38
C TYR A 216 -4.66 13.58 37.88
N MET A 217 -3.81 12.95 38.69
CA MET A 217 -3.64 13.25 40.10
C MET A 217 -2.19 13.64 40.37
N PRO A 218 -1.91 14.80 41.01
CA PRO A 218 -0.54 15.28 41.25
C PRO A 218 0.45 14.26 41.85
N PRO A 219 0.09 13.37 42.79
CA PRO A 219 1.04 12.38 43.33
C PRO A 219 1.34 11.20 42.39
N ARG A 220 0.59 11.02 41.29
CA ARG A 220 0.73 9.89 40.35
C ARG A 220 0.81 10.32 38.88
N GLY A 221 0.92 11.62 38.61
CA GLY A 221 0.83 12.20 37.27
C GLY A 221 2.08 12.10 36.41
N TRP A 222 3.03 11.20 36.71
CA TRP A 222 4.27 11.09 35.94
C TRP A 222 4.02 10.73 34.47
N GLN A 223 2.99 9.93 34.16
CA GLN A 223 2.60 9.62 32.79
C GLN A 223 2.14 10.88 32.05
N PHE A 224 1.24 11.66 32.65
CA PHE A 224 0.86 12.97 32.09
C PHE A 224 2.09 13.84 31.81
N LEU A 225 3.04 13.94 32.75
CA LEU A 225 4.25 14.75 32.57
C LEU A 225 5.11 14.26 31.40
N ARG A 226 5.24 12.94 31.20
CA ARG A 226 5.95 12.37 30.03
C ARG A 226 5.25 12.72 28.72
N PHE A 227 3.93 12.56 28.66
CA PHE A 227 3.15 12.90 27.46
C PHE A 227 3.14 14.41 27.19
N ALA A 228 3.10 15.25 28.22
CA ALA A 228 3.18 16.71 28.09
C ALA A 228 4.55 17.16 27.57
N ALA A 229 5.65 16.55 28.06
CA ALA A 229 7.00 16.82 27.54
C ALA A 229 7.15 16.39 26.07
N ALA A 230 6.62 15.22 25.72
CA ALA A 230 6.60 14.73 24.34
C ALA A 230 5.76 15.65 23.44
N ALA A 231 4.58 16.08 23.90
CA ALA A 231 3.71 17.02 23.19
C ALA A 231 4.43 18.35 22.88
N ILE A 232 5.11 18.94 23.87
CA ILE A 232 5.90 20.17 23.67
C ILE A 232 7.01 19.96 22.64
N THR A 233 7.69 18.80 22.68
CA THR A 233 8.78 18.48 21.74
C THR A 233 8.27 18.34 20.30
N GLU A 234 7.07 17.80 20.12
CA GLU A 234 6.39 17.66 18.82
C GLU A 234 5.64 18.92 18.38
N GLY A 235 5.63 19.99 19.19
CA GLY A 235 4.90 21.22 18.90
C GLY A 235 3.38 21.12 19.05
N ILE A 236 2.89 20.16 19.85
CA ILE A 236 1.47 20.02 20.20
C ILE A 236 1.15 20.99 21.35
N GLU A 237 0.16 21.86 21.15
CA GLU A 237 -0.24 22.85 22.16
C GLU A 237 -0.95 22.18 23.35
N LEU A 238 -0.48 22.49 24.56
CA LEU A 238 -1.14 22.10 25.80
C LEU A 238 -2.24 23.11 26.16
N SER A 239 -3.32 22.63 26.79
CA SER A 239 -4.31 23.53 27.38
C SER A 239 -3.69 24.39 28.50
N ALA A 240 -4.30 25.53 28.82
CA ALA A 240 -3.79 26.42 29.87
C ALA A 240 -3.63 25.69 31.22
N ASP A 241 -4.57 24.80 31.56
CA ASP A 241 -4.53 24.02 32.80
C ASP A 241 -3.45 22.94 32.77
N GLN A 242 -3.30 22.23 31.64
CA GLN A 242 -2.24 21.25 31.43
C GLN A 242 -0.86 21.89 31.53
N ASN A 243 -0.68 23.03 30.87
CA ASN A 243 0.58 23.76 30.88
C ASN A 243 0.92 24.27 32.29
N LYS A 244 -0.06 24.80 33.03
CA LYS A 244 0.14 25.22 34.43
C LYS A 244 0.54 24.04 35.32
N ALA A 245 -0.13 22.90 35.18
CA ALA A 245 0.18 21.69 35.94
C ALA A 245 1.59 21.15 35.63
N TYR A 246 1.95 21.12 34.33
CA TYR A 246 3.27 20.70 33.87
C TYR A 246 4.38 21.61 34.41
N CYS A 247 4.23 22.93 34.28
CA CYS A 247 5.21 23.91 34.78
C CYS A 247 5.43 23.79 36.30
N ALA A 248 4.34 23.71 37.08
CA ALA A 248 4.45 23.56 38.54
C ALA A 248 5.17 22.27 38.95
N ALA A 249 4.94 21.16 38.24
CA ALA A 249 5.64 19.92 38.48
C ALA A 249 7.14 20.00 38.12
N MET A 250 7.47 20.64 37.01
CA MET A 250 8.86 20.84 36.58
C MET A 250 9.64 21.78 37.50
N GLU A 251 9.00 22.81 38.06
CA GLU A 251 9.60 23.68 39.07
C GLU A 251 9.94 22.91 40.35
N LYS A 252 8.99 22.12 40.87
CA LYS A 252 9.22 21.26 42.04
C LYS A 252 10.35 20.25 41.79
N ALA A 253 10.41 19.65 40.59
CA ALA A 253 11.48 18.73 40.22
C ALA A 253 12.85 19.44 40.19
N ARG A 254 12.92 20.67 39.66
CA ARG A 254 14.15 21.48 39.64
C ARG A 254 14.61 21.86 41.05
N GLU A 255 13.69 22.22 41.94
CA GLU A 255 14.00 22.51 43.34
C GLU A 255 14.58 21.27 44.04
N GLN A 256 13.93 20.12 43.89
CA GLN A 256 14.43 18.87 44.45
C GLN A 256 15.82 18.49 43.90
N GLN A 257 16.04 18.68 42.60
CA GLN A 257 17.34 18.44 41.98
C GLN A 257 18.41 19.39 42.53
N ARG A 258 18.09 20.68 42.73
CA ARG A 258 19.00 21.65 43.36
C ARG A 258 19.37 21.23 44.78
N GLU A 259 18.40 20.85 45.59
CA GLU A 259 18.66 20.35 46.95
C GLU A 259 19.56 19.11 46.96
N ASN A 260 19.31 18.16 46.07
CA ASN A 260 20.12 16.95 45.94
C ASN A 260 21.55 17.27 45.52
N LEU A 261 21.73 18.20 44.56
CA LEU A 261 23.06 18.65 44.14
C LEU A 261 23.80 19.39 45.25
N ILE A 262 23.12 20.22 46.04
CA ILE A 262 23.72 20.89 47.20
C ILE A 262 24.23 19.86 48.21
N LYS A 263 23.44 18.83 48.52
CA LYS A 263 23.85 17.73 49.40
C LYS A 263 25.05 16.98 48.83
N GLU A 264 25.01 16.65 47.54
CA GLU A 264 26.11 15.92 46.89
C GLU A 264 27.41 16.74 46.86
N ILE A 265 27.34 18.05 46.62
CA ILE A 265 28.50 18.94 46.67
C ILE A 265 29.07 18.99 48.09
N ALA A 266 28.22 19.12 49.12
CA ALA A 266 28.66 19.11 50.52
C ALA A 266 29.36 17.79 50.89
N ASP A 267 28.78 16.65 50.50
CA ASP A 267 29.38 15.32 50.74
C ASP A 267 30.73 15.16 50.02
N ARG A 268 30.85 15.66 48.78
CA ARG A 268 32.12 15.63 48.03
C ARG A 268 33.18 16.55 48.66
N GLN A 269 32.79 17.72 49.14
CA GLN A 269 33.70 18.64 49.85
C GLN A 269 34.23 18.00 51.14
N MET A 270 33.36 17.39 51.95
CA MET A 270 33.78 16.67 53.16
C MET A 270 34.76 15.52 52.85
N ARG A 271 34.55 14.77 51.76
CA ARG A 271 35.49 13.72 51.34
C ARG A 271 36.84 14.28 50.89
N LEU A 272 36.85 15.40 50.16
CA LEU A 272 38.09 16.06 49.74
C LEU A 272 38.88 16.60 50.95
N ASP A 273 38.20 17.22 51.91
CA ASP A 273 38.83 17.71 53.13
C ASP A 273 39.44 16.57 53.96
N ALA A 274 38.75 15.43 54.06
CA ALA A 274 39.27 14.24 54.73
C ALA A 274 40.53 13.68 54.05
N LEU A 275 40.56 13.66 52.71
CA LEU A 275 41.72 13.21 51.94
C LEU A 275 42.91 14.18 52.10
N SER A 276 42.66 15.49 51.99
CA SER A 276 43.67 16.54 52.18
C SER A 276 44.31 16.47 53.57
N ASN A 277 43.50 16.27 54.61
CA ASN A 277 43.99 16.10 55.98
C ASN A 277 44.85 14.83 56.11
N SER A 278 44.43 13.71 55.52
CA SER A 278 45.22 12.45 55.55
C SER A 278 46.57 12.56 54.82
N GLU A 279 46.65 13.35 53.74
CA GLU A 279 47.89 13.63 53.01
C GLU A 279 48.84 14.53 53.80
N THR A 280 48.31 15.50 54.54
CA THR A 280 49.13 16.34 55.43
C THR A 280 49.67 15.58 56.63
N GLU A 281 48.92 14.62 57.17
CA GLU A 281 49.36 13.74 58.26
C GLU A 281 50.45 12.76 57.79
N THR A 282 50.29 12.14 56.61
CA THR A 282 51.33 11.27 56.03
C THR A 282 52.60 12.03 55.67
N ARG A 283 52.51 13.25 55.12
CA ARG A 283 53.70 14.09 54.87
C ARG A 283 54.43 14.50 56.14
N LYS A 284 53.71 14.80 57.22
CA LYS A 284 54.33 15.08 58.53
C LYS A 284 55.02 13.86 59.12
N ALA A 285 54.44 12.66 58.96
CA ALA A 285 55.04 11.41 59.41
C ALA A 285 56.26 10.97 58.60
N THR A 286 56.40 11.41 57.34
CA THR A 286 57.55 11.06 56.48
C THR A 286 58.73 12.04 56.64
N ASN A 287 58.47 13.25 57.15
CA ASN A 287 59.48 14.30 57.37
C ASN A 287 59.96 14.40 58.84
N ALA A 288 59.50 13.50 59.72
CA ALA A 288 59.94 13.37 61.11
C ALA A 288 60.83 12.13 61.27
#